data_AF-A0A7L1FL61-F1
#
_entry.id   AF-A0A7L1FL61-F1
#
_cell.length_a   1.000
_cell.length_b   1.000
_cell.length_c   1.000
_cell.angle_alpha   90.00
_cell.angle_beta   90.00
_cell.angle_gamma   90.00
#
_symmetry.space_group_name_H-M   'P 1'
#
loop_
_entity.id
_entity.type
_entity.pdbx_description
1 polymer ?
#
loop_
_entity_poly.entity_id
_entity_poly.type
_entity_poly.pdbx_seq_one_letter_code
_entity_poly.pdbx_strand_id
1 'polypeptide(L)'
;SRLRRLAMMLSSSCCPSPCALVDVKGFDPKDVTVTMKDGRVTVSAERKEERNTCRGRACSYRKYTKAFNLSPCCEKEVTYSM
;
A
#
# COMPACT_ATOMS: atom_id res chain seq x y z
N SER A 1 -26.96 36.69 -27.81
CA SER A 1 -27.66 35.68 -26.98
C SER A 1 -26.77 34.48 -26.73
N ARG A 2 -26.54 34.17 -25.44
CA ARG A 2 -26.09 32.87 -24.90
C ARG A 2 -24.63 32.46 -25.14
N LEU A 3 -23.78 32.89 -24.20
CA LEU A 3 -22.69 32.08 -23.63
C LEU A 3 -23.17 30.63 -23.47
N ARG A 4 -22.62 29.71 -24.27
CA ARG A 4 -22.88 28.28 -24.08
C ARG A 4 -21.94 27.75 -22.99
N ARG A 5 -22.56 27.56 -21.84
CA ARG A 5 -22.06 26.93 -20.61
C ARG A 5 -21.45 25.55 -20.88
N LEU A 6 -20.31 25.30 -20.23
CA LEU A 6 -19.88 24.07 -19.52
C LEU A 6 -20.30 22.71 -20.12
N ALA A 7 -19.30 21.94 -20.53
CA ALA A 7 -19.31 20.48 -20.39
C ALA A 7 -17.94 20.02 -19.91
N MET A 8 -17.78 20.04 -18.59
CA MET A 8 -16.67 19.46 -17.85
C MET A 8 -16.75 17.94 -18.07
N MET A 9 -15.90 17.38 -18.93
CA MET A 9 -15.77 15.93 -19.10
C MET A 9 -14.96 15.36 -17.93
N LEU A 10 -15.60 15.27 -16.75
CA LEU A 10 -15.13 14.44 -15.64
C LEU A 10 -15.68 13.02 -15.83
N SER A 11 -15.19 12.31 -16.85
CA SER A 11 -15.31 10.85 -16.84
C SER A 11 -14.21 10.28 -15.95
N SER A 12 -14.37 10.49 -14.64
CA SER A 12 -13.62 9.78 -13.61
C SER A 12 -14.16 8.36 -13.54
N SER A 13 -13.80 7.52 -14.52
CA SER A 13 -13.98 6.07 -14.40
C SER A 13 -12.94 5.58 -13.40
N CYS A 14 -13.20 5.76 -12.11
CA CYS A 14 -12.49 5.04 -11.06
C CYS A 14 -12.92 3.58 -11.18
N CYS A 15 -12.31 2.85 -12.11
CA CYS A 15 -12.42 1.42 -12.17
C CYS A 15 -11.91 0.87 -10.83
N PRO A 16 -12.61 -0.06 -10.17
CA PRO A 16 -12.15 -0.71 -8.93
C PRO A 16 -10.99 -1.70 -9.18
N SER A 17 -10.15 -1.44 -10.20
CA SER A 17 -8.96 -2.23 -10.48
C SER A 17 -7.91 -1.97 -9.39
N PRO A 18 -7.19 -3.01 -8.92
CA PRO A 18 -6.16 -2.85 -7.92
C PRO A 18 -5.08 -1.87 -8.43
N CYS A 19 -4.88 -0.78 -7.70
CA CYS A 19 -3.93 0.27 -8.06
C CYS A 19 -2.47 -0.21 -7.95
N ALA A 20 -2.21 -1.25 -7.16
CA ALA A 20 -0.89 -1.84 -6.98
C ALA A 20 -0.98 -3.28 -6.48
N LEU A 21 -0.02 -4.11 -6.89
CA LEU A 21 0.27 -5.41 -6.29
C LEU A 21 1.65 -5.34 -5.62
N VAL A 22 1.73 -5.86 -4.39
CA VAL A 22 2.95 -5.83 -3.59
C VAL A 22 3.26 -7.23 -3.08
N ASP A 23 4.41 -7.77 -3.47
CA ASP A 23 4.91 -9.03 -2.94
C ASP A 23 5.60 -8.78 -1.58
N VAL A 24 5.05 -9.36 -0.52
CA VAL A 24 5.57 -9.33 0.85
C VAL A 24 5.93 -10.73 1.36
N LYS A 25 6.32 -11.63 0.44
CA LYS A 25 6.68 -13.01 0.77
C LYS A 25 7.68 -13.10 1.93
N GLY A 26 7.36 -13.95 2.91
CA GLY A 26 8.21 -14.22 4.07
C GLY A 26 7.87 -13.37 5.31
N PHE A 27 6.89 -12.47 5.22
CA PHE A 27 6.30 -11.77 6.36
C PHE A 27 4.94 -12.37 6.71
N ASP A 28 4.60 -12.42 7.99
CA ASP A 28 3.25 -12.78 8.40
C ASP A 28 2.31 -11.59 8.11
N PRO A 29 1.03 -11.82 7.78
CA PRO A 29 0.04 -10.75 7.56
C PRO A 29 0.00 -9.68 8.67
N LYS A 30 0.20 -10.10 9.93
CA LYS A 30 0.24 -9.23 11.11
C LYS A 30 1.47 -8.31 11.19
N ASP A 31 2.55 -8.67 10.49
CA ASP A 31 3.80 -7.90 10.45
C ASP A 31 3.76 -6.84 9.33
N VAL A 32 2.72 -6.86 8.49
CA VAL A 32 2.51 -5.92 7.38
C VAL A 32 1.67 -4.75 7.84
N THR A 33 2.12 -3.54 7.52
CA THR A 33 1.43 -2.29 7.78
C THR A 33 1.26 -1.51 6.49
N VAL A 34 0.05 -1.04 6.23
CA VAL A 34 -0.28 -0.15 5.11
C VAL A 34 -0.67 1.21 5.68
N THR A 35 0.04 2.25 5.27
CA THR A 35 -0.25 3.63 5.69
C THR A 35 -0.49 4.50 4.48
N MET A 36 -1.46 5.41 4.57
CA MET A 36 -1.72 6.42 3.55
C MET A 36 -1.47 7.80 4.17
N LYS A 37 -0.62 8.58 3.52
CA LYS A 37 -0.31 9.95 3.94
C LYS A 37 -0.05 10.80 2.71
N ASP A 38 -0.69 11.97 2.62
CA ASP A 38 -0.46 12.96 1.56
C ASP A 38 -0.61 12.37 0.14
N GLY A 39 -1.62 11.53 -0.09
CA GLY A 39 -1.83 10.85 -1.39
C GLY A 39 -0.82 9.74 -1.71
N ARG A 40 0.08 9.41 -0.77
CA ARG A 40 1.07 8.34 -0.90
C ARG A 40 0.71 7.17 -0.01
N VAL A 41 0.63 5.98 -0.60
CA VAL A 41 0.49 4.73 0.12
C VAL A 41 1.87 4.13 0.35
N THR A 42 2.12 3.71 1.58
CA THR A 42 3.35 3.02 1.98
C THR A 42 2.98 1.68 2.59
N VAL A 43 3.52 0.63 2.00
CA VAL A 43 3.45 -0.74 2.52
C VAL A 43 4.79 -1.07 3.16
N SER A 44 4.78 -1.39 4.44
CA SER A 44 5.96 -1.81 5.20
C SER A 44 5.71 -3.15 5.87
N ALA A 45 6.76 -3.96 6.01
CA ALA A 45 6.70 -5.17 6.81
C ALA A 45 7.96 -5.29 7.65
N GLU A 46 7.82 -5.61 8.94
CA GLU A 46 8.94 -5.74 9.87
C GLU A 46 8.80 -6.98 10.72
N ARG A 47 9.84 -7.82 10.75
CA ARG A 47 9.83 -9.06 11.53
C ARG A 47 11.15 -9.24 12.26
N LYS A 48 11.05 -9.55 13.55
CA LYS A 48 12.14 -10.02 14.38
C LYS A 48 11.87 -11.49 14.73
N GLU A 49 12.84 -12.35 14.47
CA GLU A 49 12.74 -13.79 14.76
C GLU A 49 13.90 -14.21 15.65
N GLU A 50 13.57 -14.78 16.80
CA GLU A 50 14.53 -15.38 17.73
C GLU A 50 14.36 -16.90 17.66
N ARG A 51 15.46 -17.60 17.39
CA ARG A 51 15.49 -19.06 17.32
C ARG A 51 16.61 -19.62 18.17
N ASN A 52 16.31 -20.70 18.89
CA ASN A 52 17.32 -21.50 19.56
C ASN A 52 17.99 -22.41 18.54
N THR A 53 19.32 -22.38 18.47
CA THR A 53 20.13 -23.26 17.63
C THR A 53 21.04 -24.10 18.53
N CYS A 54 21.61 -25.20 18.01
CA CYS A 54 22.60 -26.00 18.74
C CYS A 54 23.84 -25.19 19.19
N ARG A 55 24.09 -24.01 18.59
CA ARG A 55 25.19 -23.10 18.92
C ARG A 55 24.78 -21.93 19.82
N GLY A 56 23.52 -21.87 20.26
CA GLY A 56 22.97 -20.77 21.08
C GLY A 56 21.79 -20.05 20.42
N ARG A 57 21.43 -18.88 20.94
CA ARG A 57 20.32 -18.06 20.41
C ARG A 57 20.76 -17.28 19.17
N ALA A 58 19.98 -17.37 18.11
CA ALA A 58 20.14 -16.56 16.91
C ALA A 58 18.95 -15.60 16.77
N CYS A 59 19.26 -14.32 16.62
CA CYS A 59 18.28 -13.27 16.34
C CYS A 59 18.43 -12.83 14.89
N SER A 60 17.32 -12.76 14.15
CA SER A 60 17.29 -12.17 12.82
C SER A 60 16.24 -11.08 12.76
N TYR A 61 16.53 -10.03 11.99
CA TYR A 61 15.62 -8.94 11.73
C TYR A 61 15.54 -8.71 10.23
N ARG A 62 14.33 -8.52 9.73
CA ARG A 62 14.07 -8.19 8.32
C ARG A 62 13.04 -7.08 8.24
N LYS A 63 13.26 -6.17 7.30
CA LYS A 63 12.38 -5.05 7.00
C LYS A 63 12.18 -4.92 5.50
N TYR A 64 10.94 -4.65 5.11
CA TYR A 64 10.53 -4.31 3.75
C TYR A 64 9.77 -2.99 3.77
N THR A 65 9.97 -2.15 2.76
CA THR A 65 9.21 -0.90 2.59
C THR A 65 9.09 -0.55 1.12
N LYS A 66 7.87 -0.28 0.66
CA LYS A 66 7.58 0.17 -0.69
C LYS A 66 6.48 1.21 -0.65
N ALA A 67 6.61 2.27 -1.44
CA ALA A 67 5.63 3.34 -1.49
C ALA A 67 5.27 3.70 -2.93
N PHE A 68 4.02 4.11 -3.12
CA PHE A 68 3.44 4.50 -4.40
C PHE A 68 2.50 5.68 -4.21
N ASN A 69 2.49 6.57 -5.19
CA ASN A 69 1.59 7.71 -5.20
C ASN A 69 0.26 7.30 -5.85
N LEU A 70 -0.84 7.64 -5.20
CA LEU A 70 -2.16 7.48 -5.77
C LEU A 70 -2.47 8.67 -6.67
N SER A 71 -3.24 8.41 -7.72
CA SER A 71 -3.81 9.50 -8.50
C SER A 71 -4.84 10.27 -7.65
N PRO A 72 -5.05 11.57 -7.89
CA PRO A 72 -5.98 12.41 -7.11
C PRO A 72 -7.42 11.87 -7.06
N CYS A 73 -7.81 11.02 -8.01
CA CYS A 73 -9.12 10.40 -8.06
C CYS A 73 -9.32 9.25 -7.05
N CYS A 74 -8.26 8.80 -6.36
CA CYS A 74 -8.26 7.64 -5.46
C CYS A 74 -8.12 8.01 -3.97
N GLU A 75 -8.33 9.27 -3.60
CA GLU A 75 -7.96 9.82 -2.28
C GLU A 75 -8.79 9.32 -1.08
N LYS A 76 -9.94 8.68 -1.29
CA LYS A 76 -10.95 8.51 -0.22
C LYS A 76 -10.95 7.18 0.51
N GLU A 77 -10.44 6.10 -0.08
CA GLU A 77 -10.52 4.78 0.55
C GLU A 77 -9.44 3.84 0.00
N VAL A 78 -8.63 3.26 0.90
CA VAL A 78 -7.67 2.20 0.57
C VAL A 78 -8.18 0.90 1.15
N THR A 79 -8.67 0.03 0.28
CA THR A 79 -8.97 -1.36 0.62
C THR A 79 -7.75 -2.21 0.32
N TYR A 80 -7.38 -3.10 1.23
CA TYR A 80 -6.32 -4.09 1.01
C TYR A 80 -6.88 -5.50 1.23
N SER A 81 -6.31 -6.46 0.49
CA SER A 81 -6.57 -7.89 0.66
C SER A 81 -5.24 -8.62 0.59
N MET A 82 -5.10 -9.73 1.33
CA MET A 82 -3.92 -10.57 1.41
C MET A 82 -4.27 -12.01 1.05
#